data_AF-A0A8X8ZA04-F1
#
_entry.id   AF-A0A8X8ZA04-F1
#
_cell.length_a   1.000
_cell.length_b   1.000
_cell.length_c   1.000
_cell.angle_alpha   90.00
_cell.angle_beta   90.00
_cell.angle_gamma   90.00
#
_symmetry.space_group_name_H-M   'P 1'
#
loop_
_entity.id
_entity.type
_entity.pdbx_description
1 polymer ?
#
loop_
_entity_poly.entity_id
_entity_poly.type
_entity_poly.pdbx_seq_one_letter_code
_entity_poly.pdbx_strand_id
1 'polypeptide(L)'
;MPTSISILRPAVIIPNLNELCAYNFPIRSNAKDALNFTHVNGMPIRIMFSHRDPSLQKSGYANLFIKNLDQAIDTKALFETFSAFGTVLSCKITVDHNENSRSYGFV
;
A
#
# COMPACT_ATOMS: atom_id res chain seq x y z
N MET A 1 -16.72 3.31 -9.85
CA MET A 1 -16.05 2.06 -9.46
C MET A 1 -14.69 2.00 -10.16
N PRO A 2 -13.56 1.87 -9.43
CA PRO A 2 -12.24 1.82 -10.04
C PRO A 2 -12.12 0.61 -10.99
N THR A 3 -11.64 0.86 -12.21
CA THR A 3 -11.61 -0.15 -13.29
C THR A 3 -10.31 -0.94 -13.35
N SER A 4 -9.34 -0.66 -12.48
CA SER A 4 -8.06 -1.38 -12.43
C SER A 4 -7.36 -1.22 -11.07
N ILE A 5 -6.41 -2.12 -10.80
CA ILE A 5 -5.54 -2.11 -9.63
C ILE A 5 -4.13 -1.72 -10.10
N SER A 6 -3.45 -0.86 -9.35
CA SER A 6 -2.08 -0.42 -9.60
C SER A 6 -1.19 -0.75 -8.40
N ILE A 7 0.02 -1.24 -8.68
CA ILE A 7 1.06 -1.49 -7.69
C ILE A 7 1.91 -0.23 -7.59
N LEU A 8 1.96 0.38 -6.40
CA LEU A 8 2.76 1.57 -6.15
C LEU A 8 4.06 1.17 -5.43
N ARG A 9 5.19 1.61 -5.98
CA ARG A 9 6.60 1.41 -5.60
C ARG A 9 6.90 1.20 -4.09
N PRO A 10 8.01 0.50 -3.72
CA PRO A 10 9.24 0.28 -4.49
C PRO A 10 9.09 -0.83 -5.53
N ALA A 11 9.78 -0.68 -6.65
CA ALA A 11 9.48 -1.33 -7.92
C ALA A 11 9.46 -2.87 -7.85
N VAL A 12 8.27 -3.46 -7.88
CA VAL A 12 8.08 -4.70 -8.64
C VAL A 12 7.39 -4.30 -9.93
N ILE A 13 8.16 -4.24 -11.02
CA ILE A 13 7.58 -4.29 -12.36
C ILE A 13 7.17 -5.75 -12.53
N ILE A 14 5.94 -6.08 -12.16
CA ILE A 14 5.37 -7.38 -12.54
C ILE A 14 5.13 -7.24 -14.06
N PRO A 15 5.89 -7.96 -14.90
CA PRO A 15 5.89 -7.76 -16.35
C PRO A 15 4.52 -8.08 -16.97
N ASN A 16 3.65 -8.77 -16.23
CA ASN A 16 2.31 -9.07 -16.64
C ASN A 16 1.36 -9.00 -15.44
N LEU A 17 0.29 -8.21 -15.51
CA LEU A 17 -0.81 -8.28 -14.53
C LEU A 17 -1.37 -9.72 -14.44
N ASN A 18 -1.08 -10.57 -15.44
CA ASN A 18 -1.44 -11.97 -15.47
C ASN A 18 -0.73 -12.84 -14.41
N GLU A 19 0.42 -12.45 -13.86
CA GLU A 19 1.04 -13.20 -12.74
C GLU A 19 0.31 -12.98 -11.42
N LEU A 20 -0.28 -11.80 -11.22
CA LEU A 20 -1.23 -11.58 -10.12
C LEU A 20 -2.56 -12.28 -10.38
N CYS A 21 -3.01 -12.37 -11.63
CA CYS A 21 -4.25 -13.07 -11.99
C CYS A 21 -4.11 -14.60 -12.02
N ALA A 22 -2.89 -15.14 -12.00
CA ALA A 22 -2.64 -16.58 -11.83
C ALA A 22 -3.08 -17.07 -10.44
N TYR A 23 -3.11 -16.18 -9.45
CA TYR A 23 -3.99 -16.36 -8.30
C TYR A 23 -5.40 -15.98 -8.74
N ASN A 24 -6.16 -17.01 -9.13
CA ASN A 24 -7.53 -16.88 -9.60
C ASN A 24 -8.42 -16.41 -8.44
N PHE A 25 -8.43 -15.11 -8.14
CA PHE A 25 -9.30 -14.53 -7.12
C PHE A 25 -10.69 -14.34 -7.74
N PRO A 26 -11.72 -15.06 -7.27
CA PRO A 26 -13.05 -14.99 -7.85
C PRO A 26 -13.71 -13.59 -7.73
N ILE A 27 -13.14 -12.69 -6.92
CA ILE A 27 -13.68 -11.34 -6.71
C ILE A 27 -12.54 -10.31 -6.62
N ARG A 28 -12.64 -9.25 -7.43
CA ARG A 28 -11.66 -8.17 -7.60
C ARG A 28 -11.35 -7.36 -6.32
N SER A 29 -12.28 -7.35 -5.37
CA SER A 29 -12.10 -6.73 -4.04
C SER A 29 -11.09 -7.48 -3.19
N ASN A 30 -11.04 -8.81 -3.30
CA ASN A 30 -10.23 -9.65 -2.42
C ASN A 30 -8.73 -9.54 -2.70
N ALA A 31 -8.31 -9.13 -3.90
CA ALA A 31 -6.89 -9.04 -4.23
C ALA A 31 -6.16 -7.96 -3.41
N LYS A 32 -6.79 -6.81 -3.16
CA LYS A 32 -6.20 -5.78 -2.29
C LYS A 32 -6.12 -6.32 -0.86
N ASP A 33 -7.20 -6.85 -0.33
CA ASP A 33 -7.27 -7.27 1.07
C ASP A 33 -6.37 -8.48 1.35
N ALA A 34 -6.21 -9.39 0.37
CA ALA A 34 -5.38 -10.58 0.51
C ALA A 34 -3.88 -10.33 0.27
N LEU A 35 -3.51 -9.41 -0.63
CA LEU A 35 -2.13 -9.29 -1.10
C LEU A 35 -1.44 -7.96 -0.73
N ASN A 36 -2.17 -6.98 -0.21
CA ASN A 36 -1.54 -5.71 0.21
C ASN A 36 -0.56 -5.96 1.36
N PHE A 37 0.65 -5.41 1.22
CA PHE A 37 1.80 -5.61 2.12
C PHE A 37 2.41 -7.02 2.12
N THR A 38 2.02 -7.91 1.20
CA THR A 38 2.70 -9.20 1.03
C THR A 38 4.07 -9.02 0.37
N HIS A 39 5.00 -9.93 0.63
CA HIS A 39 6.35 -9.88 0.06
C HIS A 39 6.37 -10.58 -1.29
N VAL A 40 6.71 -9.85 -2.35
CA VAL A 40 6.99 -10.39 -3.68
C VAL A 40 8.45 -10.10 -4.01
N ASN A 41 9.23 -11.15 -4.27
CA ASN A 41 10.69 -11.06 -4.46
C ASN A 41 11.42 -10.38 -3.28
N GLY A 42 11.00 -10.68 -2.05
CA GLY A 42 11.55 -10.05 -0.84
C GLY A 42 11.06 -8.62 -0.59
N MET A 43 10.36 -8.01 -1.54
CA MET A 43 9.89 -6.63 -1.41
C MET A 43 8.39 -6.59 -1.04
N PRO A 44 7.98 -5.84 0.00
CA PRO A 44 6.58 -5.67 0.30
C PRO A 44 5.88 -4.87 -0.80
N ILE A 45 4.83 -5.43 -1.38
CA ILE A 45 4.03 -4.77 -2.42
C ILE A 45 2.89 -3.97 -1.80
N ARG A 46 2.61 -2.81 -2.40
CA ARG A 46 1.45 -2.00 -2.04
C ARG A 46 0.45 -1.98 -3.18
N ILE A 47 -0.78 -2.42 -2.86
CA ILE A 47 -1.87 -2.56 -3.81
C ILE A 47 -2.91 -1.47 -3.58
N MET A 48 -3.18 -0.71 -4.63
CA MET A 48 -4.19 0.33 -4.63
C MET A 48 -5.09 0.26 -5.85
N PHE A 49 -6.31 0.75 -5.71
CA PHE A 49 -7.16 1.01 -6.86
C PHE A 49 -6.54 2.13 -7.71
N SER A 50 -6.47 1.89 -9.01
CA SER A 50 -6.08 2.91 -9.97
C SER A 50 -7.24 3.89 -10.12
N HIS A 51 -7.13 5.06 -9.49
CA HIS A 51 -8.00 6.18 -9.76
C HIS A 51 -7.25 7.18 -10.64
N ARG A 52 -7.75 7.33 -11.88
CA ARG A 52 -7.23 8.31 -12.86
C ARG A 52 -7.90 9.68 -12.71
N ASP A 53 -8.90 9.78 -11.85
CA ASP A 53 -9.63 11.02 -11.62
C ASP A 53 -8.84 11.93 -10.67
N PRO A 54 -8.33 13.09 -11.14
CA PRO A 54 -7.58 14.04 -10.32
C PRO A 54 -8.44 14.72 -9.24
N SER A 55 -9.78 14.68 -9.34
CA SER A 55 -10.68 15.24 -8.32
C SER A 55 -10.58 14.51 -6.98
N LEU A 56 -10.22 13.22 -6.99
CA LEU A 56 -10.02 12.44 -5.77
C LEU A 56 -8.77 12.86 -4.99
N GLN A 57 -7.74 13.39 -5.66
CA GLN A 57 -6.60 14.01 -4.97
C GLN A 57 -6.99 15.34 -4.29
N LYS A 58 -8.10 15.98 -4.72
CA LYS A 58 -8.61 17.24 -4.16
C LYS A 58 -9.72 17.05 -3.12
N SER A 59 -10.12 15.80 -2.84
CA SER A 59 -11.32 15.48 -2.06
C SER A 59 -11.19 15.63 -0.54
N GLY A 60 -10.13 16.27 -0.04
CA GLY A 60 -9.98 16.57 1.39
C GLY A 60 -9.31 15.49 2.22
N TYR A 61 -8.78 14.42 1.60
CA TYR A 61 -7.91 13.48 2.31
C TYR A 61 -6.58 14.15 2.68
N ALA A 62 -6.28 14.18 3.97
CA ALA A 62 -4.99 14.64 4.48
C ALA A 62 -3.93 13.56 4.30
N ASN A 63 -2.70 13.96 3.95
CA ASN A 63 -1.52 13.11 4.01
C ASN A 63 -0.79 13.41 5.31
N LEU A 64 -0.86 12.49 6.27
CA LEU A 64 -0.28 12.65 7.59
C LEU A 64 1.17 12.19 7.60
N PHE A 65 2.04 12.97 8.24
CA PHE A 65 3.43 12.59 8.46
C PHE A 65 3.65 12.26 9.92
N ILE A 66 4.16 11.06 10.18
CA ILE A 66 4.31 10.51 11.53
C ILE A 66 5.79 10.26 11.78
N LYS A 67 6.34 10.92 12.80
CA LYS A 67 7.74 10.76 13.24
C LYS A 67 7.82 9.89 14.49
N ASN A 68 9.04 9.46 14.81
CA ASN A 68 9.39 8.73 16.03
C ASN A 68 8.59 7.43 16.18
N LEU A 69 8.34 6.75 15.06
CA LEU A 69 7.78 5.41 15.06
C LEU A 69 8.84 4.43 15.56
N ASP A 70 8.40 3.45 16.35
CA ASP A 70 9.25 2.32 16.74
C ASP A 70 9.76 1.61 15.48
N GLN A 71 11.01 1.15 15.51
CA GLN A 71 11.61 0.42 14.39
C GLN A 71 10.89 -0.91 14.11
N ALA A 72 10.19 -1.47 15.10
CA ALA A 72 9.38 -2.67 14.95
C ALA A 72 8.04 -2.42 14.22
N ILE A 73 7.62 -1.16 14.03
CA ILE A 73 6.37 -0.85 13.32
C ILE A 73 6.60 -0.99 11.82
N ASP A 74 5.89 -1.95 11.22
CA ASP A 74 5.82 -2.14 9.79
C ASP A 74 4.65 -1.35 9.16
N THR A 75 4.59 -1.36 7.83
CA THR A 75 3.54 -0.61 7.11
C THR A 75 2.15 -1.21 7.37
N LYS A 76 2.06 -2.52 7.64
CA LYS A 76 0.81 -3.21 7.93
C LYS A 76 0.26 -2.79 9.30
N ALA A 77 1.07 -2.80 10.34
CA ALA A 77 0.68 -2.33 11.68
C ALA A 77 0.28 -0.86 11.67
N LEU A 78 0.99 -0.01 10.91
CA LEU A 78 0.61 1.38 10.71
C LEU A 78 -0.77 1.51 10.06
N PHE A 79 -1.03 0.72 9.00
CA PHE A 79 -2.33 0.70 8.32
C PHE A 79 -3.46 0.29 9.26
N GLU A 80 -3.30 -0.83 9.98
CA GLU A 80 -4.31 -1.36 10.89
C GLU A 80 -4.61 -0.39 12.03
N THR A 81 -3.57 0.22 12.60
CA THR A 81 -3.70 1.21 13.68
C THR A 81 -4.49 2.44 13.21
N PHE A 82 -4.15 3.01 12.05
CA PHE A 82 -4.85 4.20 11.54
C PHE A 82 -6.23 3.88 10.96
N SER A 83 -6.47 2.64 10.54
CA SER A 83 -7.79 2.18 10.07
C SER A 83 -8.85 2.25 11.16
N ALA A 84 -8.46 2.21 12.44
CA ALA A 84 -9.39 2.43 13.56
C ALA A 84 -9.96 3.85 13.61
N PHE A 85 -9.27 4.84 13.03
CA PHE A 85 -9.69 6.25 13.02
C PHE A 85 -10.44 6.64 11.75
N GLY A 86 -10.42 5.80 10.71
CA GLY A 86 -11.12 6.05 9.46
C GLY A 86 -10.51 5.31 8.27
N THR A 87 -11.03 5.58 7.08
CA THR A 87 -10.56 4.92 5.85
C THR A 87 -9.16 5.40 5.48
N VAL A 88 -8.17 4.53 5.64
CA VAL A 88 -6.80 4.76 5.17
C VAL A 88 -6.70 4.40 3.69
N LEU A 89 -6.42 5.38 2.84
CA LEU A 89 -6.21 5.13 1.42
C LEU A 89 -4.85 4.47 1.14
N SER A 90 -3.85 4.87 1.92
CA SER A 90 -2.43 4.75 1.66
C SER A 90 -1.70 4.77 2.99
N CYS A 91 -0.63 3.99 3.14
CA CYS A 91 0.41 4.34 4.10
C CYS A 91 1.75 3.76 3.66
N LYS A 92 2.83 4.24 4.25
CA LYS A 92 4.19 3.74 4.02
C LYS A 92 5.10 4.09 5.19
N ILE A 93 5.85 3.10 5.67
CA ILE A 93 7.05 3.33 6.49
C ILE A 93 8.23 3.61 5.57
N THR A 94 9.05 4.60 5.91
CA THR A 94 10.28 4.86 5.16
C THR A 94 11.40 4.02 5.73
N VAL A 95 12.05 3.25 4.86
CA VAL A 95 13.19 2.40 5.19
C VAL A 95 14.46 2.95 4.53
N ASP A 96 15.63 2.59 5.06
CA ASP A 96 16.93 2.89 4.47
C ASP A 96 17.32 1.89 3.36
N HIS A 97 18.55 1.96 2.86
CA HIS A 97 19.05 1.05 1.82
C HIS A 97 19.24 -0.40 2.33
N ASN A 98 19.34 -0.57 3.64
CA ASN A 98 19.51 -1.85 4.31
C ASN A 98 18.16 -2.36 4.87
N GLU A 99 17.03 -1.81 4.39
CA GLU A 99 15.67 -2.13 4.79
C GLU A 99 15.33 -1.85 6.27
N ASN A 100 16.17 -1.08 6.97
CA ASN A 100 15.86 -0.69 8.34
C ASN A 100 14.88 0.48 8.36
N SER A 101 13.91 0.43 9.26
CA SER A 101 12.96 1.52 9.46
C SER A 101 13.69 2.81 9.87
N ARG A 102 13.39 3.91 9.16
CA ARG A 102 13.89 5.25 9.52
C ARG A 102 13.05 5.90 10.62
N SER A 103 12.18 5.14 11.29
CA SER A 103 11.31 5.62 12.38
C SER A 103 10.36 6.74 11.97
N TYR A 104 9.95 6.78 10.70
CA TYR A 104 8.91 7.69 10.23
C TYR A 104 8.12 7.11 9.05
N GLY A 105 6.89 7.59 8.88
CA GLY A 105 6.00 7.13 7.84
C GLY A 105 4.96 8.17 7.42
N PHE A 106 4.17 7.80 6.43
CA PHE A 106 3.07 8.58 5.87
C PHE A 106 1.79 7.75 5.89
N VAL A 107 0.65 8.40 6.13
CA VAL A 107 -0.70 7.83 6.06
C VAL A 107 -1.56 8.76 5.20
#